data_AF-A0A914T3G4-F1
#
_entry.id   AF-A0A914T3G4-F1
#
_cell.length_a   1.000
_cell.length_b   1.000
_cell.length_c   1.000
_cell.angle_alpha   90.00
_cell.angle_beta   90.00
_cell.angle_gamma   90.00
#
_symmetry.space_group_name_H-M   'P 1'
#
loop_
_entity.id
_entity.type
_entity.pdbx_description
1 polymer ?
#
loop_
_entity_poly.entity_id
_entity_poly.type
_entity_poly.pdbx_seq_one_letter_code
_entity_poly.pdbx_strand_id
1 'polypeptide(L)'
;MKKLFISATVFICLHFLFITLYAQDENGSNICGQSNYQCKPYQTCCPFSDGNFGCCPYAYANCCKNVNACCQSGFKCQTNGTGCVRFDASDNDN
;
A
#
# COMPACT_ATOMS: atom_id res chain seq x y z
N MET A 1 28.51 -42.68 -13.72
CA MET A 1 28.15 -41.24 -13.68
C MET A 1 26.90 -41.05 -14.52
N LYS A 2 25.71 -41.12 -13.90
CA LYS A 2 24.42 -41.06 -14.59
C LYS A 2 24.18 -39.61 -15.03
N LYS A 3 24.48 -39.30 -16.29
CA LYS A 3 24.04 -38.03 -16.90
C LYS A 3 22.52 -38.10 -16.98
N LEU A 4 21.88 -37.48 -16.00
CA LEU A 4 20.44 -37.34 -15.93
C LEU A 4 20.04 -36.38 -17.05
N PHE A 5 19.69 -36.93 -18.22
CA PHE A 5 19.08 -36.18 -19.31
C PHE A 5 17.65 -35.86 -18.89
N ILE A 6 17.53 -34.87 -18.01
CA ILE A 6 16.25 -34.31 -17.60
C ILE A 6 15.65 -33.70 -18.88
N SER A 7 14.65 -34.37 -19.43
CA SER A 7 13.98 -33.95 -20.66
C SER A 7 13.55 -32.48 -20.57
N ALA A 8 13.62 -31.74 -21.68
CA ALA A 8 13.15 -30.35 -21.74
C ALA A 8 11.70 -30.22 -21.23
N THR A 9 10.87 -31.25 -21.43
CA THR A 9 9.52 -31.34 -20.88
C THR A 9 9.48 -31.33 -19.36
N VAL A 10 10.45 -31.95 -18.69
CA VAL A 10 10.56 -32.00 -17.22
C VAL A 10 11.01 -30.65 -16.68
N PHE A 11 11.97 -29.97 -17.33
CA PHE A 11 12.35 -28.61 -16.96
C PHE A 11 11.21 -27.61 -17.14
N ILE A 12 10.48 -27.71 -18.26
CA ILE A 12 9.31 -26.86 -18.53
C ILE A 12 8.23 -27.13 -17.47
N CYS A 13 7.90 -28.40 -17.17
CA CYS A 13 6.95 -28.74 -16.10
C CYS A 13 7.37 -28.18 -14.74
N LEU A 14 8.65 -28.33 -14.36
CA LEU A 14 9.15 -27.78 -13.10
C LEU A 14 9.08 -26.25 -13.08
N HIS A 15 9.38 -25.59 -14.19
CA HIS A 15 9.31 -24.14 -14.30
C HIS A 15 7.86 -23.63 -14.25
N PHE A 16 6.91 -24.33 -14.88
CA PHE A 16 5.48 -24.02 -14.80
C PHE A 16 4.92 -24.27 -13.39
N LEU A 17 5.32 -25.38 -12.73
CA LEU A 17 4.96 -25.66 -11.34
C LEU A 17 5.50 -24.57 -10.41
N PHE A 18 6.76 -24.16 -10.59
CA PHE A 18 7.32 -23.01 -9.88
C PHE A 18 6.52 -21.73 -10.19
N ILE A 19 6.24 -21.36 -11.44
CA ILE A 19 5.44 -20.15 -11.72
C ILE A 19 4.06 -20.19 -11.03
N THR A 20 3.37 -21.33 -11.02
CA THR A 20 2.07 -21.47 -10.34
C THR A 20 2.16 -21.50 -8.81
N LEU A 21 3.27 -21.99 -8.25
CA LEU A 21 3.52 -22.02 -6.80
C LEU A 21 4.08 -20.69 -6.28
N TYR A 22 4.69 -19.90 -7.16
CA TYR A 22 5.27 -18.59 -6.89
C TYR A 22 4.39 -17.48 -7.45
N ALA A 23 3.08 -17.71 -7.56
CA ALA A 23 2.09 -16.62 -7.70
C ALA A 23 2.10 -15.81 -6.40
N GLN A 24 3.13 -14.99 -6.22
CA GLN A 24 3.20 -14.00 -5.18
C GLN A 24 2.23 -12.90 -5.61
N ASP A 25 1.13 -12.76 -4.89
CA ASP A 25 0.40 -11.50 -4.92
C ASP A 25 1.32 -10.46 -4.29
N GLU A 26 2.07 -9.75 -5.13
CA GLU A 26 2.97 -8.67 -4.72
C GLU A 26 2.18 -7.44 -4.25
N ASN A 27 0.85 -7.52 -4.24
CA ASN A 27 -0.02 -6.54 -3.64
C ASN A 27 -0.22 -6.93 -2.18
N GLY A 28 0.77 -6.60 -1.35
CA GLY A 28 0.62 -6.66 0.11
C GLY A 28 -0.74 -6.09 0.49
N SER A 29 -1.61 -6.92 1.05
CA SER A 29 -3.02 -6.57 1.18
C SER A 29 -3.15 -5.34 2.07
N ASN A 30 -3.39 -4.18 1.45
CA ASN A 30 -3.64 -2.93 2.14
C ASN A 30 -5.11 -2.90 2.61
N ILE A 31 -5.50 -3.91 3.39
CA ILE A 31 -6.86 -4.05 3.93
C ILE A 31 -7.11 -2.89 4.89
N CYS A 32 -8.14 -2.13 4.55
CA CYS A 32 -8.65 -0.99 5.26
C CYS A 32 -9.84 -1.38 6.12
N GLY A 33 -9.69 -1.25 7.44
CA GLY A 33 -10.76 -1.51 8.39
C GLY A 33 -11.19 -2.99 8.43
N GLN A 34 -12.44 -3.22 8.84
CA GLN A 34 -12.99 -4.57 9.04
C GLN A 34 -13.65 -5.17 7.78
N SER A 35 -13.94 -4.34 6.77
CA SER A 35 -14.83 -4.70 5.66
C SER A 35 -14.09 -4.95 4.35
N ASN A 36 -13.05 -5.79 4.32
CA ASN A 36 -12.33 -6.23 3.11
C ASN A 36 -11.96 -5.12 2.10
N TYR A 37 -11.98 -3.84 2.49
CA TYR A 37 -11.79 -2.72 1.59
C TYR A 37 -10.29 -2.65 1.31
N GLN A 38 -9.90 -2.69 0.05
CA GLN A 38 -8.49 -2.63 -0.32
C GLN A 38 -8.28 -1.48 -1.29
N CYS A 39 -7.37 -0.58 -0.92
CA CYS A 39 -6.70 0.31 -1.84
C CYS A 39 -5.83 -0.44 -2.86
N LYS A 40 -5.26 0.30 -3.81
CA LYS A 40 -4.25 -0.24 -4.71
C LYS A 40 -2.88 -0.25 -4.03
N PRO A 41 -1.91 -1.00 -4.58
CA PRO A 41 -0.51 -0.84 -4.20
C PRO A 41 -0.08 0.62 -4.29
N TYR A 42 0.81 1.04 -3.39
CA TYR A 42 1.30 2.42 -3.28
C TYR A 42 0.22 3.46 -2.91
N GLN A 43 -0.96 3.02 -2.47
CA GLN A 43 -1.95 3.88 -1.83
C GLN A 43 -1.93 3.70 -0.31
N THR A 44 -2.37 4.72 0.40
CA THR A 44 -2.47 4.69 1.87
C THR A 44 -3.92 4.63 2.30
N CYS A 45 -4.19 3.74 3.25
CA CYS A 45 -5.50 3.66 3.87
C CYS A 45 -5.67 4.75 4.94
N CYS A 46 -6.72 5.57 4.81
CA CYS A 46 -7.00 6.63 5.78
C CYS A 46 -8.40 6.52 6.38
N PRO A 47 -8.54 6.59 7.71
CA PRO A 47 -9.83 6.71 8.36
C PRO A 47 -10.37 8.14 8.23
N PHE A 48 -11.65 8.25 7.90
CA PHE A 48 -12.41 9.50 7.85
C PHE A 48 -13.21 9.71 9.15
N SER A 49 -13.67 10.95 9.37
CA SER A 49 -14.40 11.33 10.58
C SER A 49 -15.78 10.68 10.73
N ASP A 50 -16.35 10.19 9.62
CA ASP A 50 -17.61 9.47 9.55
C ASP A 50 -17.49 7.98 9.93
N GLY A 51 -16.28 7.51 10.26
CA GLY A 51 -16.00 6.11 10.58
C GLY A 51 -15.73 5.23 9.36
N ASN A 52 -15.77 5.80 8.15
CA ASN A 52 -15.40 5.10 6.92
C ASN A 52 -13.89 5.18 6.65
N PHE A 53 -13.44 4.38 5.70
CA PHE A 53 -12.06 4.40 5.20
C PHE A 53 -12.02 4.83 3.74
N GLY A 54 -10.97 5.56 3.37
CA GLY A 54 -10.70 5.94 1.99
C GLY A 54 -9.25 5.68 1.61
N CYS A 55 -9.01 5.65 0.31
CA CYS A 55 -7.69 5.40 -0.27
C CYS A 55 -7.05 6.69 -0.78
N CYS A 56 -5.93 7.05 -0.20
CA CYS A 56 -5.12 8.17 -0.67
C CYS A 56 -4.28 7.74 -1.87
N PRO A 57 -4.11 8.60 -2.90
CA PRO A 57 -3.32 8.27 -4.09
C PRO A 57 -1.81 8.23 -3.83
N TYR A 58 -1.36 8.65 -2.64
CA TYR A 58 0.04 8.67 -2.25
C TYR A 58 0.37 7.51 -1.31
N ALA A 59 1.58 6.98 -1.45
CA ALA A 59 2.16 6.09 -0.46
C ALA A 59 2.62 6.89 0.77
N TYR A 60 2.46 6.31 1.96
CA TYR A 60 2.83 6.94 3.22
C TYR A 60 2.18 8.32 3.43
N ALA A 61 0.93 8.47 3.00
CA ALA A 61 0.18 9.71 3.15
C ALA A 61 -0.18 9.97 4.62
N ASN A 62 -0.27 11.24 5.00
CA ASN A 62 -0.84 11.65 6.28
C ASN A 62 -2.35 11.90 6.13
N CYS A 63 -3.12 11.26 7.01
CA CYS A 63 -4.59 11.30 6.99
C CYS A 63 -5.13 12.52 7.74
N CYS A 64 -5.86 13.40 7.06
CA CYS A 64 -6.52 14.54 7.67
C CYS A 64 -7.97 14.20 8.03
N LYS A 65 -8.23 13.86 9.31
CA LYS A 65 -9.57 13.48 9.79
C LYS A 65 -10.63 14.58 9.57
N ASN A 66 -10.23 15.85 9.62
CA ASN A 66 -11.18 16.98 9.64
C ASN A 66 -11.78 17.33 8.27
N VAL A 67 -11.14 16.93 7.17
CA VAL A 67 -11.50 17.39 5.82
C VAL A 67 -11.57 16.27 4.79
N ASN A 68 -11.49 15.01 5.24
CA ASN A 68 -11.44 13.84 4.37
C ASN A 68 -10.40 14.00 3.23
N ALA A 69 -9.30 14.67 3.53
CA ALA A 69 -8.22 14.94 2.60
C ALA A 69 -6.94 14.18 3.01
N CYS A 70 -6.08 13.95 2.04
CA CYS A 70 -4.81 13.27 2.22
C CYS A 70 -3.66 14.22 1.90
N CYS A 71 -2.67 14.29 2.80
CA CYS A 71 -1.42 14.97 2.52
C CYS A 71 -0.34 13.97 2.11
N GLN A 72 0.50 14.34 1.15
CA GLN A 72 1.66 13.53 0.76
C GLN A 72 2.63 13.40 1.95
N SER A 73 3.45 12.35 1.94
CA SER A 73 4.56 12.24 2.89
C SER A 73 5.42 13.51 2.90
N GLY A 74 5.82 13.96 4.09
CA GLY A 74 6.51 15.24 4.26
C GLY A 74 5.58 16.44 4.52
N PHE A 75 4.25 16.25 4.47
CA PHE A 75 3.26 17.29 4.76
C PHE A 75 2.29 16.88 5.86
N LYS A 76 1.85 17.85 6.66
CA LYS A 76 0.77 17.74 7.64
C LYS A 76 -0.44 18.57 7.26
N CYS A 77 -1.57 18.22 7.84
CA CYS A 77 -2.81 18.96 7.67
C CYS A 77 -2.72 20.31 8.37
N GLN A 78 -3.17 21.37 7.71
CA GLN A 78 -3.40 22.65 8.39
C GLN A 78 -4.52 22.48 9.43
N THR A 79 -4.45 23.16 10.58
CA THR A 79 -5.44 23.03 11.68
C THR A 79 -6.87 23.37 11.24
N ASN A 80 -6.99 24.33 10.34
CA ASN A 80 -8.21 24.77 9.66
C ASN A 80 -8.65 23.85 8.51
N GLY A 81 -7.90 22.78 8.20
CA GLY A 81 -8.28 21.75 7.22
C GLY A 81 -8.22 22.19 5.75
N THR A 82 -7.90 23.45 5.46
CA THR A 82 -7.94 23.98 4.10
C THR A 82 -6.77 23.56 3.21
N GLY A 83 -5.80 22.79 3.72
CA GLY A 83 -4.66 22.34 2.93
C GLY A 83 -3.60 21.54 3.68
N CYS A 84 -2.50 21.29 2.98
CA CYS A 84 -1.32 20.58 3.46
C CYS A 84 -0.13 21.53 3.58
N VAL A 85 0.52 21.55 4.73
CA VAL A 85 1.74 22.33 4.98
C VAL A 85 2.91 21.37 5.18
N ARG A 86 4.12 21.78 4.79
CA ARG A 86 5.31 20.92 4.94
C ARG A 86 5.61 20.74 6.44
N PHE A 87 6.19 19.61 6.82
CA PHE A 87 6.80 19.51 8.15
C PHE A 87 8.01 20.44 8.19
N ASP A 88 7.83 21.65 8.70
CA ASP A 88 8.94 22.55 8.99
C ASP A 88 9.47 22.24 10.40
N ALA A 89 10.79 22.28 10.57
CA ALA A 89 11.47 21.96 11.84
C ALA A 89 11.14 22.92 13.01
N SER A 90 10.27 23.90 12.78
CA SER A 90 9.78 24.89 13.75
C SER A 90 8.40 24.56 14.32
N ASP A 91 7.76 23.48 13.87
CA ASP A 91 6.55 22.96 14.52
C ASP A 91 6.95 22.07 15.71
N ASN A 92 7.40 22.70 16.80
CA ASN A 92 7.35 22.09 18.13
C ASN A 92 5.87 21.95 18.52
N ASP A 93 5.28 20.78 18.28
CA ASP A 93 4.01 20.39 18.89
C ASP A 93 4.18 20.43 20.42
N ASN A 94 3.49 21.37 21.07
CA ASN A 94 3.25 21.40 22.52
C ASN A 94 1.85 20.87 22.82
#